data_AF-A0AAD7L6J3-F1
#
_entry.id   AF-A0AAD7L6J3-F1
#
_cell.length_a   1.000
_cell.length_b   1.000
_cell.length_c   1.000
_cell.angle_alpha   90.00
_cell.angle_beta   90.00
_cell.angle_gamma   90.00
#
_symmetry.space_group_name_H-M   'P 1'
#
loop_
_entity.id
_entity.type
_entity.pdbx_description
1 polymer ?
#
loop_
_entity_poly.entity_id
_entity_poly.type
_entity_poly.pdbx_seq_one_letter_code
_entity_poly.pdbx_strand_id
1 'polypeptide(L)'
;MMKSNRDATIHWIQVGEKQQPMRLIKLLEKSTILQGFKGVGEFDSNQVPPLDAEEPPNCWSLAVVTLASIAVALPNTNTCLIKELICTLNEGLPYVKLIENDLDREGNLINIRQAADIVWLGVDLYQNWLDVNLHKLSLEEKNPKETLERLADAAKIRYEEYKKKYVNVCLKEIPSKWPVKVLVANSYVQDKS
;
A
#
# COMPACT_ATOMS: atom_id res chain seq x y z
N MET A 1 3.79 40.55 -4.80
CA MET A 1 2.35 40.75 -5.06
C MET A 1 1.99 39.92 -6.29
N MET A 2 1.49 38.69 -6.11
CA MET A 2 0.99 37.87 -7.25
C MET A 2 -0.30 38.50 -7.77
N LYS A 3 -0.34 38.86 -9.06
CA LYS A 3 -1.48 39.53 -9.69
C LYS A 3 -2.25 38.53 -10.56
N SER A 4 -3.47 38.18 -10.16
CA SER A 4 -4.43 37.31 -10.87
C SER A 4 -4.21 35.79 -10.77
N ASN A 5 -5.31 35.04 -10.79
CA ASN A 5 -5.35 33.57 -10.73
C ASN A 5 -4.54 32.89 -11.85
N ARG A 6 -4.34 33.58 -13.00
CA ARG A 6 -3.56 33.08 -14.12
C ARG A 6 -2.08 32.92 -13.75
N ASP A 7 -1.53 33.88 -13.01
CA ASP A 7 -0.13 33.85 -12.54
C ASP A 7 0.09 32.70 -11.55
N ALA A 8 -0.92 32.39 -10.72
CA ALA A 8 -0.87 31.26 -9.80
C ALA A 8 -0.91 29.92 -10.55
N THR A 9 -1.79 29.76 -11.54
CA THR A 9 -1.84 28.54 -12.37
C THR A 9 -0.53 28.31 -13.13
N ILE A 10 0.01 29.35 -13.77
CA ILE A 10 1.30 29.26 -14.49
C ILE A 10 2.42 28.88 -13.53
N HIS A 11 2.45 29.47 -12.32
CA HIS A 11 3.43 29.13 -11.29
C HIS A 11 3.38 27.65 -10.92
N TRP A 12 2.19 27.10 -10.64
CA TRP A 12 2.05 25.68 -10.28
C TRP A 12 2.40 24.73 -11.42
N ILE A 13 2.10 25.09 -12.67
CA ILE A 13 2.56 24.33 -13.84
C ILE A 13 4.09 24.29 -13.88
N GLN A 14 4.75 25.43 -13.74
CA GLN A 14 6.22 25.50 -13.73
C GLN A 14 6.85 24.72 -12.57
N VAL A 15 6.19 24.68 -11.40
CA VAL A 15 6.63 23.87 -10.26
C VAL A 15 6.49 22.39 -10.60
N GLY A 16 5.36 21.97 -11.18
CA GLY A 16 5.13 20.59 -11.61
C GLY A 16 6.12 20.12 -12.68
N GLU A 17 6.42 20.97 -13.67
CA GLU A 17 7.43 20.69 -14.70
C GLU A 17 8.84 20.48 -14.11
N LYS A 18 9.18 21.19 -13.03
CA LYS A 18 10.47 21.04 -12.34
C LYS A 18 10.51 19.84 -11.39
N GLN A 19 9.35 19.38 -10.92
CA GLN A 19 9.19 18.31 -9.93
C GLN A 19 8.57 17.05 -10.53
N GLN A 20 8.87 16.76 -11.80
CA GLN A 20 8.35 15.57 -12.45
C GLN A 20 8.83 14.28 -11.73
N PRO A 21 7.95 13.27 -11.59
CA PRO A 21 8.25 12.02 -10.90
C PRO A 21 9.08 11.11 -11.81
N MET A 22 10.36 11.44 -11.99
CA MET A 22 11.25 10.78 -12.95
C MET A 22 11.40 9.28 -12.73
N ARG A 23 11.38 8.80 -11.48
CA ARG A 23 11.51 7.38 -11.18
C ARG A 23 10.22 6.65 -11.50
N LEU A 24 9.07 7.25 -11.17
CA LEU A 24 7.77 6.72 -11.55
C LEU A 24 7.64 6.62 -13.07
N ILE A 25 7.98 7.68 -13.80
CA ILE A 25 7.92 7.68 -15.27
C ILE A 25 8.78 6.55 -15.84
N LYS A 26 10.04 6.42 -15.37
CA LYS A 26 10.93 5.32 -15.79
C LYS A 26 10.37 3.94 -15.46
N LEU A 27 9.71 3.77 -14.32
CA LEU A 27 9.06 2.50 -13.97
C LEU A 27 7.91 2.19 -14.94
N LEU A 28 7.07 3.18 -15.24
CA LEU A 28 5.95 3.03 -16.16
C LEU A 28 6.41 2.77 -17.60
N GLU A 29 7.50 3.39 -18.05
CA GLU A 29 8.12 3.14 -19.36
C GLU A 29 8.68 1.71 -19.49
N LYS A 30 9.20 1.14 -18.38
CA LYS A 30 9.63 -0.26 -18.34
C LYS A 30 8.45 -1.23 -18.34
N SER A 31 7.26 -0.80 -17.92
CA SER A 31 6.07 -1.64 -17.95
C SER A 31 5.64 -1.83 -19.41
N THR A 32 5.77 -3.06 -19.93
CA THR A 32 5.35 -3.34 -21.29
C THR A 32 3.83 -3.33 -21.37
N ILE A 33 3.26 -2.30 -21.99
CA ILE A 33 1.83 -2.20 -22.34
C ILE A 33 1.34 -3.50 -23.05
N LEU A 34 2.25 -4.20 -23.74
CA LEU A 34 2.01 -5.46 -24.45
C LEU A 34 1.69 -6.68 -23.56
N GLN A 35 2.15 -6.73 -22.30
CA GLN A 35 1.73 -7.77 -21.34
C GLN A 35 0.43 -7.38 -20.59
N GLY A 36 -0.04 -6.15 -20.80
CA GLY A 36 -1.23 -5.60 -20.14
C GLY A 36 -1.10 -5.54 -18.62
N PHE A 37 -2.23 -5.32 -17.96
CA PHE A 37 -2.36 -5.30 -16.50
C PHE A 37 -2.71 -6.69 -15.95
N LYS A 38 -2.15 -7.77 -16.52
CA LYS A 38 -2.49 -9.14 -16.12
C LYS A 38 -2.32 -9.37 -14.61
N GLY A 39 -1.23 -8.82 -14.04
CA GLY A 39 -0.98 -8.87 -12.60
C GLY A 39 -2.05 -8.17 -11.76
N VAL A 40 -2.74 -7.16 -12.29
CA VAL A 40 -3.88 -6.52 -11.58
C VAL A 40 -5.07 -7.47 -11.52
N GLY A 41 -5.33 -8.23 -12.59
CA GLY A 41 -6.38 -9.25 -12.57
C GLY A 41 -6.03 -10.47 -11.71
N GLU A 42 -4.76 -10.83 -11.61
CA GLU A 42 -4.29 -11.88 -10.69
C GLU A 42 -4.35 -11.42 -9.22
N PHE A 43 -4.10 -10.13 -8.98
CA PHE A 43 -4.27 -9.50 -7.67
C PHE A 43 -5.74 -9.43 -7.25
N ASP A 44 -6.64 -8.97 -8.12
CA ASP A 44 -8.08 -8.86 -7.87
C ASP A 44 -8.79 -10.23 -8.04
N SER A 45 -8.27 -11.26 -7.36
CA SER A 45 -8.79 -12.62 -7.44
C SER A 45 -9.56 -13.02 -6.18
N ASN A 46 -10.71 -13.65 -6.35
CA ASN A 46 -11.51 -14.20 -5.24
C ASN A 46 -11.01 -15.58 -4.79
N GLN A 47 -9.75 -15.92 -5.04
CA GLN A 47 -9.18 -17.23 -4.71
C GLN A 47 -8.81 -17.35 -3.23
N VAL A 48 -8.60 -16.22 -2.55
CA VAL A 48 -8.33 -16.17 -1.13
C VAL A 48 -9.64 -15.94 -0.38
N PRO A 49 -10.07 -16.85 0.51
CA PRO A 49 -11.26 -16.66 1.30
C PRO A 49 -11.13 -15.45 2.23
N PRO A 50 -12.22 -14.69 2.45
CA PRO A 50 -12.22 -13.57 3.36
C PRO A 50 -11.97 -14.04 4.80
N LEU A 51 -11.31 -13.20 5.60
CA LEU A 51 -11.09 -13.47 7.03
C LEU A 51 -12.34 -13.30 7.89
N ASP A 52 -13.28 -12.49 7.43
CA ASP A 52 -14.53 -12.15 8.11
C ASP A 52 -15.68 -12.22 7.12
N ALA A 53 -16.93 -12.21 7.61
CA ALA A 53 -18.11 -12.26 6.76
C ALA A 53 -18.24 -11.01 5.86
N GLU A 54 -17.62 -9.89 6.26
CA GLU A 54 -17.60 -8.64 5.53
C GLU A 54 -16.16 -8.16 5.31
N GLU A 55 -15.88 -7.55 4.16
CA GLU A 55 -14.54 -7.06 3.81
C GLU A 55 -14.52 -5.55 3.55
N PRO A 56 -13.42 -4.87 3.90
CA PRO A 56 -13.22 -3.48 3.50
C PRO A 56 -13.11 -3.37 1.98
N PRO A 57 -13.62 -2.29 1.37
CA PRO A 57 -13.47 -2.05 -0.06
C PRO A 57 -12.00 -1.90 -0.45
N ASN A 58 -11.68 -2.32 -1.67
CA ASN A 58 -10.32 -2.21 -2.22
C ASN A 58 -9.85 -0.75 -2.27
N CYS A 59 -8.61 -0.52 -1.84
CA CYS A 59 -7.90 0.76 -1.90
C CYS A 59 -6.55 0.51 -2.58
N TRP A 60 -6.31 1.21 -3.69
CA TRP A 60 -5.10 1.05 -4.50
C TRP A 60 -3.84 1.44 -3.72
N SER A 61 -3.90 2.51 -2.90
CA SER A 61 -2.79 2.89 -2.04
C SER A 61 -2.42 1.77 -1.08
N LEU A 62 -3.40 1.13 -0.44
CA LEU A 62 -3.15 0.04 0.51
C LEU A 62 -2.59 -1.22 -0.16
N ALA A 63 -3.11 -1.57 -1.34
CA ALA A 63 -2.59 -2.66 -2.16
C ALA A 63 -1.12 -2.42 -2.57
N VAL A 64 -0.82 -1.24 -3.11
CA VAL A 64 0.53 -0.88 -3.56
C VAL A 64 1.54 -0.91 -2.43
N VAL A 65 1.20 -0.37 -1.26
CA VAL A 65 2.13 -0.37 -0.11
C VAL A 65 2.29 -1.77 0.49
N THR A 66 1.26 -2.61 0.44
CA THR A 66 1.33 -4.02 0.89
C THR A 66 2.28 -4.81 0.00
N LEU A 67 2.10 -4.74 -1.32
CA LEU A 67 2.98 -5.40 -2.29
C LEU A 67 4.44 -4.91 -2.19
N ALA A 68 4.65 -3.61 -2.03
CA ALA A 68 5.99 -3.07 -1.86
C ALA A 68 6.65 -3.53 -0.57
N SER A 69 5.89 -3.64 0.52
CA SER A 69 6.39 -4.15 1.78
C SER A 69 6.75 -5.64 1.70
N ILE A 70 5.95 -6.44 0.99
CA ILE A 70 6.31 -7.83 0.66
C ILE A 70 7.63 -7.84 -0.11
N ALA A 71 7.76 -7.02 -1.15
CA ALA A 71 9.00 -6.95 -1.94
C ALA A 71 10.22 -6.58 -1.08
N VAL A 72 10.07 -5.68 -0.10
CA VAL A 72 11.12 -5.32 0.88
C VAL A 72 11.49 -6.50 1.78
N ALA A 73 10.54 -7.36 2.12
CA ALA A 73 10.75 -8.51 2.99
C ALA A 73 11.35 -9.73 2.28
N LEU A 74 11.25 -9.80 0.94
CA LEU A 74 11.72 -10.95 0.19
C LEU A 74 13.25 -11.11 0.27
N PRO A 75 13.75 -12.34 0.50
CA PRO A 75 15.18 -12.60 0.61
C PRO A 75 15.86 -12.56 -0.75
N ASN A 76 17.19 -12.40 -0.74
CA ASN A 76 18.04 -12.33 -1.94
C ASN A 76 17.66 -11.21 -2.92
N THR A 77 16.91 -10.21 -2.47
CA THR A 77 16.59 -9.02 -3.26
C THR A 77 17.75 -8.02 -3.25
N ASN A 78 18.01 -7.40 -4.40
CA ASN A 78 19.07 -6.41 -4.50
C ASN A 78 18.67 -5.13 -3.75
N THR A 79 19.46 -4.74 -2.74
CA THR A 79 19.21 -3.54 -1.92
C THR A 79 19.08 -2.26 -2.75
N CYS A 80 19.78 -2.14 -3.88
CA CYS A 80 19.61 -1.00 -4.80
C CYS A 80 18.23 -0.98 -5.45
N LEU A 81 17.69 -2.15 -5.84
CA LEU A 81 16.34 -2.26 -6.40
C LEU A 81 15.27 -1.92 -5.35
N ILE A 82 15.46 -2.34 -4.09
CA ILE A 82 14.55 -1.98 -3.00
C ILE A 82 14.56 -0.46 -2.76
N LYS A 83 15.74 0.18 -2.76
CA LYS A 83 15.83 1.65 -2.65
C LYS A 83 15.18 2.36 -3.83
N GLU A 84 15.37 1.86 -5.04
CA GLU A 84 14.72 2.40 -6.25
C GLU A 84 13.20 2.26 -6.17
N LEU A 85 12.69 1.11 -5.71
CA LEU A 85 11.26 0.88 -5.47
C LEU A 85 10.70 1.88 -4.45
N ILE A 86 11.34 2.04 -3.30
CA ILE A 86 10.92 2.99 -2.25
C ILE A 86 10.87 4.42 -2.79
N CYS A 87 11.94 4.86 -3.48
CA CYS A 87 11.96 6.19 -4.07
C CYS A 87 10.87 6.38 -5.13
N THR A 88 10.54 5.32 -5.87
CA THR A 88 9.49 5.35 -6.89
C THR A 88 8.10 5.46 -6.27
N LEU A 89 7.83 4.73 -5.18
CA LEU A 89 6.57 4.84 -4.46
C LEU A 89 6.41 6.20 -3.77
N ASN A 90 7.49 6.77 -3.22
CA ASN A 90 7.47 8.13 -2.68
C ASN A 90 7.07 9.18 -3.74
N GLU A 91 7.41 8.94 -5.01
CA GLU A 91 6.94 9.77 -6.12
C GLU A 91 5.51 9.42 -6.57
N GLY A 92 5.12 8.15 -6.53
CA GLY A 92 3.86 7.64 -7.09
C GLY A 92 2.63 7.72 -6.19
N LEU A 93 2.77 7.43 -4.89
CA LEU A 93 1.64 7.39 -3.95
C LEU A 93 0.83 8.69 -3.88
N PRO A 94 1.42 9.90 -3.97
CA PRO A 94 0.64 11.14 -4.06
C PRO A 94 -0.34 11.18 -5.23
N TYR A 95 0.02 10.61 -6.39
CA TYR A 95 -0.86 10.52 -7.55
C TYR A 95 -1.98 9.50 -7.35
N VAL A 96 -1.66 8.33 -6.78
CA VAL A 96 -2.67 7.31 -6.45
C VAL A 96 -3.70 7.91 -5.49
N LYS A 97 -3.23 8.57 -4.43
CA LYS A 97 -4.07 9.22 -3.43
C LYS A 97 -4.95 10.32 -4.02
N LEU A 98 -4.42 11.12 -4.95
CA LEU A 98 -5.19 12.13 -5.66
C LEU A 98 -6.37 11.49 -6.42
N ILE A 99 -6.10 10.44 -7.20
CA ILE A 99 -7.14 9.75 -7.97
C ILE A 99 -8.17 9.10 -7.03
N GLU A 100 -7.71 8.44 -5.96
CA GLU A 100 -8.61 7.84 -4.97
C GLU A 100 -9.51 8.86 -4.27
N ASN A 101 -8.99 10.06 -3.96
CA ASN A 101 -9.78 11.12 -3.35
C ASN A 101 -10.88 11.63 -4.31
N ASP A 102 -10.58 11.75 -5.59
CA ASP A 102 -11.53 12.21 -6.60
C ASP A 102 -12.64 11.17 -6.87
N LEU A 103 -12.30 9.88 -6.75
CA LEU A 103 -13.25 8.77 -6.92
C LEU A 103 -14.09 8.50 -5.67
N ASP A 104 -13.55 8.70 -4.47
CA ASP A 104 -14.20 8.45 -3.18
C ASP A 104 -15.10 9.60 -2.72
N ARG A 105 -16.17 9.87 -3.47
CA ARG A 105 -17.10 10.98 -3.18
C ARG A 105 -17.81 10.86 -1.83
N GLU A 106 -17.99 9.64 -1.35
CA GLU A 106 -18.69 9.33 -0.09
C GLU A 106 -17.76 9.33 1.12
N GLY A 107 -16.43 9.42 0.91
CA GLY A 107 -15.45 9.38 1.99
C GLY A 107 -15.31 8.00 2.64
N ASN A 108 -15.71 6.94 1.96
CA ASN A 108 -15.68 5.58 2.48
C ASN A 108 -14.24 5.04 2.60
N LEU A 109 -13.28 5.57 1.83
CA LEU A 109 -11.90 5.07 1.83
C LEU A 109 -10.98 5.81 2.80
N ILE A 110 -11.48 6.77 3.60
CA ILE A 110 -10.64 7.62 4.47
C ILE A 110 -9.77 6.79 5.41
N ASN A 111 -10.34 5.83 6.16
CA ASN A 111 -9.58 5.02 7.10
C ASN A 111 -8.61 4.07 6.40
N ILE A 112 -8.95 3.59 5.20
CA ILE A 112 -8.13 2.66 4.42
C ILE A 112 -6.93 3.41 3.82
N ARG A 113 -7.11 4.65 3.36
CA ARG A 113 -6.00 5.52 2.97
C ARG A 113 -5.10 5.88 4.14
N GLN A 114 -5.67 6.13 5.32
CA GLN A 114 -4.86 6.32 6.54
C GLN A 114 -4.08 5.05 6.91
N ALA A 115 -4.66 3.86 6.70
CA ALA A 115 -3.96 2.59 6.86
C ALA A 115 -2.76 2.51 5.89
N ALA A 116 -2.96 2.85 4.62
CA ALA A 116 -1.89 2.89 3.64
C ALA A 116 -0.77 3.88 4.02
N ASP A 117 -1.12 5.10 4.45
CA ASP A 117 -0.15 6.12 4.90
C ASP A 117 0.68 5.61 6.09
N ILE A 118 0.04 4.99 7.08
CA ILE A 118 0.71 4.45 8.28
C ILE A 118 1.64 3.29 7.93
N VAL A 119 1.18 2.38 7.07
CA VAL A 119 2.02 1.26 6.59
C VAL A 119 3.23 1.80 5.84
N TRP A 120 3.00 2.70 4.89
CA TRP A 120 4.07 3.23 4.07
C TRP A 120 5.11 3.98 4.90
N LEU A 121 4.68 4.80 5.86
CA LEU A 121 5.58 5.50 6.77
C LEU A 121 6.47 4.52 7.56
N GLY A 122 5.90 3.40 8.03
CA GLY A 122 6.66 2.36 8.72
C GLY A 122 7.71 1.69 7.84
N VAL A 123 7.35 1.44 6.57
CA VAL A 123 8.19 0.75 5.59
C VAL A 123 9.32 1.66 5.08
N ASP A 124 8.99 2.89 4.70
CA ASP A 124 9.94 3.88 4.17
C ASP A 124 10.99 4.28 5.21
N LEU A 125 10.56 4.57 6.45
CA LEU A 125 11.48 5.05 7.48
C LEU A 125 12.21 3.95 8.24
N TYR A 126 11.54 2.83 8.51
CA TYR A 126 12.04 1.81 9.44
C TYR A 126 12.14 0.42 8.83
N GLN A 127 11.71 0.23 7.58
CA GLN A 127 11.56 -1.08 6.96
C GLN A 127 10.74 -2.04 7.84
N ASN A 128 9.72 -1.49 8.50
CA ASN A 128 8.84 -2.22 9.38
C ASN A 128 7.42 -2.18 8.83
N TRP A 129 6.75 -3.33 8.86
CA TRP A 129 5.31 -3.41 8.69
C TRP A 129 4.67 -3.69 10.05
N LEU A 130 3.90 -2.72 10.56
CA LEU A 130 3.48 -2.68 11.96
C LEU A 130 4.70 -2.80 12.90
N ASP A 131 4.89 -3.93 13.54
CA ASP A 131 6.01 -4.28 14.42
C ASP A 131 6.87 -5.43 13.88
N VAL A 132 6.61 -5.87 12.64
CA VAL A 132 7.43 -6.84 11.91
C VAL A 132 8.56 -6.11 11.18
N ASN A 133 9.81 -6.47 11.49
CA ASN A 133 10.97 -5.94 10.79
C ASN A 133 11.20 -6.69 9.47
N LEU A 134 10.91 -6.03 8.35
CA LEU A 134 10.93 -6.62 7.02
C LEU A 134 12.36 -6.93 6.57
N HIS A 135 13.31 -6.04 6.86
CA HIS A 135 14.72 -6.24 6.55
C HIS A 135 15.33 -7.41 7.33
N LYS A 136 14.92 -7.60 8.59
CA LYS A 136 15.33 -8.75 9.39
C LYS A 136 14.78 -10.04 8.78
N LEU A 137 13.51 -10.06 8.38
CA LEU A 137 12.92 -11.21 7.68
C LEU A 137 13.68 -11.53 6.39
N SER A 138 14.04 -10.52 5.59
CA SER A 138 14.78 -10.74 4.34
C SER A 138 16.18 -11.32 4.51
N LEU A 139 16.77 -11.18 5.71
CA LEU A 139 18.09 -11.72 6.05
C LEU A 139 18.02 -13.13 6.68
N GLU A 140 16.98 -13.40 7.45
CA GLU A 140 16.82 -14.68 8.16
C GLU A 140 16.28 -15.78 7.25
N GLU A 141 15.31 -15.44 6.40
CA GLU A 141 14.66 -16.40 5.51
C GLU A 141 15.49 -16.62 4.24
N LYS A 142 15.56 -17.86 3.80
CA LYS A 142 16.26 -18.21 2.54
C LYS A 142 15.31 -18.32 1.37
N ASN A 143 14.02 -18.51 1.65
CA ASN A 143 12.99 -18.82 0.66
C ASN A 143 11.89 -17.75 0.68
N PRO A 144 11.52 -17.18 -0.49
CA PRO A 144 10.36 -16.31 -0.63
C PRO A 144 9.08 -16.87 -0.02
N LYS A 145 8.83 -18.18 -0.18
CA LYS A 145 7.62 -18.82 0.35
C LYS A 145 7.54 -18.75 1.88
N GLU A 146 8.65 -19.06 2.57
CA GLU A 146 8.71 -19.00 4.03
C GLU A 146 8.53 -17.56 4.54
N THR A 147 9.05 -16.59 3.80
CA THR A 147 8.86 -15.16 4.11
C THR A 147 7.38 -14.76 4.00
N LEU A 148 6.70 -15.17 2.92
CA LEU A 148 5.27 -14.90 2.72
C LEU A 148 4.42 -15.58 3.79
N GLU A 149 4.72 -16.83 4.15
CA GLU A 149 4.03 -17.56 5.22
C GLU A 149 4.18 -16.83 6.56
N ARG A 150 5.41 -16.41 6.92
CA ARG A 150 5.65 -15.64 8.16
C ARG A 150 4.90 -14.31 8.19
N LEU A 151 4.89 -13.57 7.08
CA LEU A 151 4.13 -12.32 6.97
C LEU A 151 2.63 -12.56 7.13
N ALA A 152 2.10 -13.59 6.47
CA ALA A 152 0.69 -13.93 6.56
C ALA A 152 0.28 -14.38 7.97
N ASP A 153 1.09 -15.20 8.64
CA ASP A 153 0.84 -15.62 10.02
C ASP A 153 0.92 -14.43 10.98
N ALA A 154 1.92 -13.58 10.82
CA ALA A 154 2.06 -12.33 11.56
C ALA A 154 0.84 -11.43 11.38
N ALA A 155 0.28 -11.35 10.17
CA ALA A 155 -0.90 -10.57 9.86
C ALA A 155 -2.17 -11.15 10.46
N LYS A 156 -2.36 -12.46 10.35
CA LYS A 156 -3.50 -13.14 10.94
C LYS A 156 -3.55 -12.97 12.47
N ILE A 157 -2.42 -13.18 13.15
CA ILE A 157 -2.31 -13.00 14.60
C ILE A 157 -2.71 -11.58 15.00
N ARG A 158 -2.14 -10.57 14.32
CA ARG A 158 -2.44 -9.16 14.60
C ARG A 158 -3.89 -8.80 14.28
N TYR A 159 -4.45 -9.35 13.21
CA TYR A 159 -5.84 -9.15 12.85
C TYR A 159 -6.74 -9.64 13.97
N GLU A 160 -6.56 -10.87 14.44
CA GLU A 160 -7.35 -11.46 15.53
C GLU A 160 -7.23 -10.65 16.83
N GLU A 161 -6.00 -10.24 17.20
CA GLU A 161 -5.75 -9.41 18.37
C GLU A 161 -6.44 -8.05 18.29
N TYR A 162 -6.29 -7.35 17.17
CA TYR A 162 -6.93 -6.04 16.98
C TYR A 162 -8.44 -6.16 16.86
N LYS A 163 -8.95 -7.17 16.16
CA LYS A 163 -10.39 -7.41 16.03
C LYS A 163 -11.02 -7.65 17.40
N LYS A 164 -10.39 -8.46 18.26
CA LYS A 164 -10.84 -8.68 19.64
C LYS A 164 -10.79 -7.38 20.47
N LYS A 165 -9.71 -6.60 20.33
CA LYS A 165 -9.55 -5.32 21.04
C LYS A 165 -10.60 -4.28 20.64
N TYR A 166 -11.00 -4.27 19.37
CA TYR A 166 -11.93 -3.30 18.81
C TYR A 166 -13.32 -3.89 18.48
N VAL A 167 -13.67 -5.02 19.08
CA VAL A 167 -14.90 -5.79 18.75
C VAL A 167 -16.16 -4.91 18.76
N ASN A 168 -16.29 -4.02 19.74
CA ASN A 168 -17.45 -3.13 19.87
C ASN A 168 -17.61 -2.14 18.72
N VAL A 169 -16.49 -1.76 18.09
CA VAL A 169 -16.48 -0.85 16.92
C VAL A 169 -16.72 -1.68 15.66
N CYS A 170 -15.97 -2.76 15.49
CA CYS A 170 -16.05 -3.61 14.30
C CYS A 170 -17.43 -4.26 14.09
N LEU A 171 -18.20 -4.50 15.15
CA LEU A 171 -19.57 -5.03 15.06
C LEU A 171 -20.64 -3.96 14.74
N LYS A 172 -20.34 -2.68 14.95
CA LYS A 172 -21.31 -1.58 14.79
C LYS A 172 -21.09 -0.79 13.50
N GLU A 173 -19.88 -0.82 12.99
CA GLU A 173 -19.44 -0.05 11.83
C GLU A 173 -19.20 -0.97 10.64
N ILE A 174 -19.46 -0.45 9.45
CA ILE A 174 -19.11 -1.12 8.20
C ILE A 174 -17.59 -1.29 8.07
N PRO A 175 -17.09 -2.29 7.30
CA PRO A 175 -15.67 -2.61 7.24
C PRO A 175 -14.75 -1.46 6.87
N SER A 176 -15.19 -0.56 5.98
CA SER A 176 -14.43 0.62 5.57
C SER A 176 -14.15 1.60 6.72
N LYS A 177 -14.94 1.54 7.79
CA LYS A 177 -14.82 2.37 9.00
C LYS A 177 -14.14 1.64 10.16
N TRP A 178 -13.68 0.41 9.95
CA TRP A 178 -12.92 -0.29 10.97
C TRP A 178 -11.67 0.50 11.41
N PRO A 179 -11.18 0.26 12.64
CA PRO A 179 -9.97 0.90 13.11
C PRO A 179 -8.79 0.61 12.18
N VAL A 180 -7.95 1.63 11.95
CA VAL A 180 -6.81 1.56 11.02
C VAL A 180 -5.94 0.32 11.24
N LYS A 181 -5.65 -0.05 12.49
CA LYS A 181 -4.83 -1.24 12.79
C LYS A 181 -5.46 -2.55 12.33
N VAL A 182 -6.79 -2.66 12.37
CA VAL A 182 -7.52 -3.82 11.85
C VAL A 182 -7.41 -3.85 10.32
N LEU A 183 -7.60 -2.70 9.67
CA LEU A 183 -7.48 -2.56 8.21
C LEU A 183 -6.08 -2.93 7.71
N VAL A 184 -5.02 -2.44 8.38
CA VAL A 184 -3.63 -2.78 8.04
C VAL A 184 -3.37 -4.27 8.16
N ALA A 185 -3.83 -4.92 9.23
CA ALA A 185 -3.62 -6.34 9.42
C ALA A 185 -4.42 -7.19 8.41
N ASN A 186 -5.61 -6.71 8.00
CA ASN A 186 -6.46 -7.38 7.02
C ASN A 186 -5.82 -7.45 5.64
N SER A 187 -5.14 -6.38 5.19
CA SER A 187 -4.63 -6.29 3.80
C SER A 187 -3.62 -7.37 3.45
N TYR A 188 -2.77 -7.76 4.39
CA TYR A 188 -1.74 -8.78 4.17
C TYR A 188 -2.26 -10.22 4.10
N VAL A 189 -3.46 -10.47 4.63
CA VAL A 189 -4.01 -11.82 4.64
C VAL A 189 -4.77 -12.13 3.34
N GLN A 190 -5.25 -11.09 2.66
CA GLN A 190 -5.94 -11.18 1.39
C GLN A 190 -4.99 -11.32 0.20
N ASP A 191 -3.75 -10.82 0.30
CA ASP A 191 -2.75 -10.83 -0.79
C ASP A 191 -2.00 -12.18 -0.95
N LYS A 192 -2.64 -13.32 -0.60
CA LYS A 192 -2.09 -14.67 -0.83
C LYS A 192 -2.34 -15.12 -2.29
N SER A 193 -1.63 -14.56 -3.26
CA SER A 193 -1.62 -15.10 -4.64
C SER A 193 -0.22 -15.41 -5.15
#